data_AF-A0A9W8Y6S7-F1
#
_entry.id   AF-A0A9W8Y6S7-F1
#
_cell.length_a   1.000
_cell.length_b   1.000
_cell.length_c   1.000
_cell.angle_alpha   90.00
_cell.angle_beta   90.00
_cell.angle_gamma   90.00
#
_symmetry.space_group_name_H-M   'P 1'
#
loop_
_entity.id
_entity.type
_entity.pdbx_description
1 polymer ?
#
loop_
_entity_poly.entity_id
_entity_poly.type
_entity_poly.pdbx_seq_one_letter_code
_entity_poly.pdbx_strand_id
1 'polypeptide(L)'
;MDSQSTANSSQVAPAAASPQETDTLKQLRAFLSKHSDLDVLRHWSTDPLPGAPIILDEAVGVFPDLEWYDNSRMPNVPSKITKVGLTIFPMTALQQCKSPADFSTRIKQAEVFHLRILDNCHMRNKSHGFEDAEKNSLYCKTRFIAEDEVQQIFVDILNNQKTKDGSKAPVILVGHGWNHDEEQLKKHWKFNINKLDSVVYKVHTLAKPAQQAGIIPVPDRAAGQSNPKFDDMLAGFGIDLDGL
;
A
#
# COMPACT_ATOMS: atom_id res chain seq x y z
N MET A 1 19.03 36.33 -4.39
CA MET A 1 18.65 35.23 -3.49
C MET A 1 17.18 35.45 -3.18
N ASP A 2 16.32 34.91 -4.03
CA ASP A 2 14.88 35.19 -3.97
C ASP A 2 14.25 34.32 -2.90
N SER A 3 13.75 34.98 -1.85
CA SER A 3 12.98 34.38 -0.78
C SER A 3 11.65 33.90 -1.35
N GLN A 4 11.54 32.60 -1.63
CA GLN A 4 10.25 31.98 -1.94
C GLN A 4 9.38 31.99 -0.69
N SER A 5 8.30 32.77 -0.77
CA SER A 5 7.19 32.80 0.17
C SER A 5 6.61 31.39 0.32
N THR A 6 6.83 30.76 1.48
CA THR A 6 6.11 29.56 1.89
C THR A 6 4.66 29.93 2.15
N ALA A 7 3.81 29.72 1.15
CA ALA A 7 2.37 29.84 1.30
C ALA A 7 1.91 28.81 2.34
N ASN A 8 1.43 29.30 3.49
CA ASN A 8 0.62 28.53 4.41
C ASN A 8 -0.64 28.10 3.67
N SER A 9 -0.65 26.88 3.12
CA SER A 9 -1.88 26.22 2.74
C SER A 9 -2.65 25.93 4.02
N SER A 10 -3.69 26.72 4.28
CA SER A 10 -4.65 26.45 5.33
C SER A 10 -5.19 25.03 5.14
N GLN A 11 -4.78 24.12 6.02
CA GLN A 11 -5.23 22.74 6.03
C GLN A 11 -6.76 22.71 6.21
N VAL A 12 -7.48 22.36 5.15
CA VAL A 12 -8.90 22.08 5.24
C VAL A 12 -9.03 20.71 5.87
N ALA A 13 -9.59 20.65 7.08
CA ALA A 13 -9.88 19.39 7.74
C ALA A 13 -10.68 18.50 6.76
N PRO A 14 -10.37 17.20 6.64
CA PRO A 14 -11.05 16.32 5.71
C PRO A 14 -12.56 16.37 5.95
N ALA A 15 -13.31 16.66 4.89
CA ALA A 15 -14.76 16.69 4.96
C ALA A 15 -15.26 15.33 5.48
N ALA A 16 -16.00 15.36 6.58
CA ALA A 16 -16.61 14.16 7.14
C ALA A 16 -17.51 13.50 6.08
N ALA A 17 -17.43 12.18 5.97
CA ALA A 17 -18.34 11.44 5.12
C ALA A 17 -19.78 11.63 5.62
N SER A 18 -20.73 11.72 4.69
CA SER A 18 -22.15 11.68 5.06
C SER A 18 -22.48 10.34 5.73
N PRO A 19 -23.50 10.28 6.61
CA PRO A 19 -23.91 9.02 7.25
C PRO A 19 -24.19 7.90 6.25
N GLN A 20 -24.79 8.24 5.10
CA GLN A 20 -25.09 7.30 4.02
C GLN A 20 -23.82 6.73 3.36
N GLU A 21 -22.80 7.55 3.13
CA GLU A 21 -21.50 7.08 2.62
C GLU A 21 -20.83 6.14 3.62
N THR A 22 -20.82 6.51 4.91
CA THR A 22 -20.26 5.66 5.97
C THR A 22 -20.96 4.30 6.05
N ASP A 23 -22.30 4.28 5.97
CA ASP A 23 -23.07 3.03 5.98
C ASP A 23 -22.78 2.18 4.73
N THR A 24 -22.64 2.81 3.57
CA THR A 24 -22.30 2.14 2.30
C THR A 24 -20.93 1.45 2.39
N LEU A 25 -19.90 2.16 2.87
CA LEU A 25 -18.55 1.59 3.03
C LEU A 25 -18.50 0.50 4.11
N LYS A 26 -19.30 0.64 5.17
CA LYS A 26 -19.46 -0.40 6.20
C LYS A 26 -20.10 -1.67 5.66
N GLN A 27 -21.15 -1.55 4.85
CA GLN A 27 -21.78 -2.70 4.18
C GLN A 27 -20.80 -3.37 3.21
N LEU A 28 -20.02 -2.58 2.46
CA LEU A 28 -18.99 -3.12 1.58
C LEU A 28 -17.92 -3.90 2.36
N ARG A 29 -17.44 -3.36 3.50
CA ARG A 29 -16.50 -4.08 4.37
C ARG A 29 -17.07 -5.43 4.85
N ALA A 30 -18.34 -5.44 5.25
CA ALA A 30 -19.02 -6.67 5.67
C ALA A 30 -19.19 -7.67 4.52
N PHE A 31 -19.46 -7.19 3.30
CA PHE A 31 -19.50 -8.01 2.09
C PHE A 31 -18.13 -8.63 1.81
N LEU A 32 -17.08 -7.82 1.67
CA LEU A 32 -15.73 -8.27 1.34
C LEU A 32 -15.13 -9.21 2.38
N SER A 33 -15.50 -9.08 3.66
CA SER A 33 -15.03 -9.97 4.74
C SER A 33 -15.41 -11.45 4.56
N LYS A 34 -16.34 -11.74 3.66
CA LYS A 34 -16.81 -13.11 3.34
C LYS A 34 -16.01 -13.76 2.21
N HIS A 35 -15.10 -13.02 1.58
CA HIS A 35 -14.35 -13.44 0.41
C HIS A 35 -12.87 -13.62 0.75
N SER A 36 -12.17 -14.44 -0.02
CA SER A 36 -10.72 -14.56 0.12
C SER A 36 -9.99 -13.38 -0.50
N ASP A 37 -8.73 -13.16 -0.10
CA ASP A 37 -7.90 -12.10 -0.69
C ASP A 37 -7.79 -12.24 -2.22
N LEU A 38 -7.66 -13.48 -2.72
CA LEU A 38 -7.64 -13.74 -4.16
C LEU A 38 -8.97 -13.41 -4.82
N ASP A 39 -10.11 -13.78 -4.24
CA ASP A 39 -11.43 -13.47 -4.82
C ASP A 39 -11.66 -11.97 -4.90
N VAL A 40 -11.28 -11.23 -3.85
CA VAL A 40 -11.36 -9.76 -3.84
C VAL A 40 -10.47 -9.17 -4.94
N LEU A 41 -9.21 -9.59 -5.05
CA LEU A 41 -8.30 -9.08 -6.09
C LEU A 41 -8.74 -9.45 -7.51
N ARG A 42 -9.36 -10.61 -7.72
CA ARG A 42 -9.89 -11.07 -9.01
C ARG A 42 -11.14 -10.33 -9.47
N HIS A 43 -11.81 -9.59 -8.58
CA HIS A 43 -13.01 -8.84 -8.92
C HIS A 43 -12.79 -7.90 -10.12
N TRP A 44 -11.62 -7.29 -10.21
CA TRP A 44 -11.27 -6.36 -11.30
C TRP A 44 -10.50 -7.02 -12.46
N SER A 45 -10.46 -8.35 -12.56
CA SER A 45 -9.77 -9.04 -13.65
C SER A 45 -10.64 -10.14 -14.27
N THR A 46 -10.54 -11.37 -13.78
CA THR A 46 -11.13 -12.54 -14.41
C THR A 46 -12.49 -12.91 -13.86
N ASP A 47 -12.71 -12.72 -12.55
CA ASP A 47 -13.85 -13.28 -11.84
C ASP A 47 -14.49 -12.23 -10.93
N PRO A 48 -15.37 -11.36 -11.47
CA PRO A 48 -16.12 -10.41 -10.67
C PRO A 48 -16.94 -11.09 -9.57
N LEU A 49 -16.79 -10.63 -8.32
CA LEU A 49 -17.59 -11.09 -7.18
C LEU A 49 -19.10 -10.95 -7.44
N PRO A 50 -19.88 -12.06 -7.41
CA PRO A 50 -21.32 -12.00 -7.60
C PRO A 50 -22.02 -11.20 -6.51
N GLY A 51 -22.88 -10.26 -6.89
CA GLY A 51 -23.65 -9.43 -5.97
C GLY A 51 -22.82 -8.37 -5.23
N ALA A 52 -21.59 -8.08 -5.70
CA ALA A 52 -20.78 -7.00 -5.15
C ALA A 52 -21.52 -5.64 -5.25
N PRO A 53 -21.46 -4.81 -4.19
CA PRO A 53 -21.97 -3.44 -4.26
C PRO A 53 -21.27 -2.65 -5.38
N ILE A 54 -22.03 -1.90 -6.18
CA ILE A 54 -21.54 -1.15 -7.35
C ILE A 54 -20.35 -0.23 -7.00
N ILE A 55 -20.35 0.35 -5.79
CA ILE A 55 -19.26 1.23 -5.33
C ILE A 55 -17.88 0.53 -5.31
N LEU A 56 -17.83 -0.81 -5.28
CA LEU A 56 -16.57 -1.57 -5.37
C LEU A 56 -15.85 -1.37 -6.73
N ASP A 57 -16.59 -1.09 -7.80
CA ASP A 57 -15.99 -0.75 -9.11
C ASP A 57 -15.32 0.63 -9.10
N GLU A 58 -15.61 1.49 -8.13
CA GLU A 58 -14.91 2.79 -7.99
C GLU A 58 -13.78 2.72 -6.94
N ALA A 59 -13.34 1.50 -6.57
CA ALA A 59 -12.29 1.31 -5.59
C ALA A 59 -10.91 1.72 -6.09
N VAL A 60 -10.12 2.24 -5.15
CA VAL A 60 -8.71 2.58 -5.34
C VAL A 60 -7.84 1.59 -4.57
N GLY A 61 -6.87 1.00 -5.25
CA GLY A 61 -5.81 0.20 -4.64
C GLY A 61 -4.73 1.12 -4.09
N VAL A 62 -4.36 0.93 -2.82
CA VAL A 62 -3.22 1.61 -2.22
C VAL A 62 -2.22 0.56 -1.75
N PHE A 63 -0.98 0.69 -2.20
CA PHE A 63 0.12 -0.24 -1.95
C PHE A 63 1.19 0.46 -1.11
N PRO A 64 1.03 0.47 0.22
CA PRO A 64 2.01 1.07 1.11
C PRO A 64 3.17 0.11 1.40
N ASP A 65 4.34 0.68 1.59
CA ASP A 65 5.57 0.01 2.03
C ASP A 65 6.34 0.95 2.95
N LEU A 66 6.73 0.48 4.14
CA LEU A 66 7.48 1.28 5.10
C LEU A 66 8.87 0.70 5.32
N GLU A 67 9.83 1.60 5.47
CA GLU A 67 11.16 1.25 5.93
C GLU A 67 11.44 1.96 7.26
N TRP A 68 12.09 1.24 8.16
CA TRP A 68 12.46 1.76 9.48
C TRP A 68 13.89 1.37 9.84
N TYR A 69 14.49 2.17 10.70
CA TYR A 69 15.78 1.84 11.28
C TYR A 69 15.62 0.69 12.28
N ASP A 70 16.30 -0.42 12.01
CA ASP A 70 16.41 -1.54 12.95
C ASP A 70 17.57 -1.26 13.93
N ASN A 71 17.20 -1.09 15.19
CA ASN A 71 18.15 -0.78 16.25
C ASN A 71 18.79 -2.03 16.88
N SER A 72 18.54 -3.24 16.36
CA SER A 72 19.15 -4.49 16.85
C SER A 72 20.68 -4.41 16.96
N ARG A 73 21.34 -3.64 16.08
CA ARG A 73 22.80 -3.44 16.08
C ARG A 73 23.27 -2.23 16.89
N MET A 74 22.39 -1.29 17.20
CA MET A 74 22.67 -0.10 18.00
C MET A 74 21.51 0.17 18.97
N PRO A 75 21.38 -0.62 20.06
CA PRO A 75 20.20 -0.59 20.92
C PRO A 75 19.90 0.77 21.56
N ASN A 76 20.91 1.63 21.71
CA ASN A 76 20.77 2.98 22.27
C ASN A 76 20.18 3.99 21.28
N VAL A 77 20.09 3.63 19.99
CA VAL A 77 19.45 4.45 18.97
C VAL A 77 17.99 3.98 18.87
N PRO A 78 16.99 4.88 18.99
CA PRO A 78 15.61 4.46 18.87
C PRO A 78 15.30 4.02 17.44
N SER A 79 14.52 2.96 17.29
CA SER A 79 13.91 2.62 16.00
C SER A 79 12.98 3.75 15.56
N LYS A 80 12.98 4.06 14.26
CA LYS A 80 12.21 5.14 13.64
C LYS A 80 11.84 4.76 12.22
N ILE A 81 10.65 5.15 11.77
CA ILE A 81 10.31 5.09 10.34
C ILE A 81 11.21 6.10 9.62
N THR A 82 11.81 5.68 8.51
CA THR A 82 12.77 6.48 7.74
C THR A 82 12.28 6.75 6.32
N LYS A 83 11.41 5.89 5.78
CA LYS A 83 10.85 6.02 4.44
C LYS A 83 9.44 5.45 4.38
N VAL A 84 8.63 6.04 3.49
CA VAL A 84 7.30 5.58 3.10
C VAL A 84 7.22 5.55 1.57
N GLY A 85 6.93 4.37 1.02
CA GLY A 85 6.49 4.17 -0.35
C GLY A 85 4.97 4.08 -0.40
N LEU A 86 4.36 4.76 -1.37
CA LEU A 86 2.94 4.62 -1.67
C LEU A 86 2.77 4.49 -3.17
N THR A 87 1.96 3.54 -3.61
CA THR A 87 1.44 3.51 -4.97
C THR A 87 -0.08 3.51 -4.91
N ILE A 88 -0.70 4.37 -5.72
CA ILE A 88 -2.15 4.53 -5.82
C ILE A 88 -2.56 4.13 -7.22
N PHE A 89 -3.55 3.26 -7.32
CA PHE A 89 -3.96 2.69 -8.60
C PHE A 89 -5.48 2.49 -8.65
N PRO A 90 -6.18 3.02 -9.67
CA PRO A 90 -7.60 2.73 -9.87
C PRO A 90 -7.78 1.23 -10.19
N MET A 91 -8.51 0.50 -9.35
CA MET A 91 -8.57 -0.97 -9.50
C MET A 91 -9.26 -1.39 -10.80
N THR A 92 -10.22 -0.61 -11.29
CA THR A 92 -10.89 -0.84 -12.58
C THR A 92 -9.98 -0.75 -13.78
N ALA A 93 -8.80 -0.14 -13.68
CA ALA A 93 -7.82 -0.19 -14.75
C ALA A 93 -7.32 -1.62 -15.04
N LEU A 94 -7.42 -2.54 -14.07
CA LEU A 94 -7.11 -3.97 -14.27
C LEU A 94 -8.09 -4.66 -15.24
N GLN A 95 -9.36 -4.25 -15.28
CA GLN A 95 -10.38 -4.84 -16.15
C GLN A 95 -10.05 -4.60 -17.64
N GLN A 96 -9.28 -3.55 -17.90
CA GLN A 96 -8.83 -3.16 -19.23
C GLN A 96 -7.56 -3.90 -19.68
N CYS A 97 -6.92 -4.67 -18.79
CA CYS A 97 -5.74 -5.45 -19.14
C CYS A 97 -6.17 -6.74 -19.83
N LYS A 98 -5.81 -6.92 -21.11
CA LYS A 98 -6.06 -8.15 -21.88
C LYS A 98 -4.80 -9.00 -22.02
N SER A 99 -3.65 -8.42 -21.73
CA SER A 99 -2.33 -9.06 -21.75
C SER A 99 -1.44 -8.53 -20.62
N PRO A 100 -0.35 -9.23 -20.28
CA PRO A 100 0.65 -8.72 -19.33
C PRO A 100 1.28 -7.38 -19.75
N ALA A 101 1.39 -7.11 -21.06
CA ALA A 101 1.93 -5.85 -21.57
C ALA A 101 1.02 -4.65 -21.25
N ASP A 102 -0.31 -4.87 -21.21
CA ASP A 102 -1.27 -3.85 -20.81
C ASP A 102 -1.05 -3.45 -19.36
N PHE A 103 -0.83 -4.44 -18.48
CA PHE A 103 -0.57 -4.19 -17.05
C PHE A 103 0.65 -3.28 -16.86
N SER A 104 1.75 -3.56 -17.55
CA SER A 104 2.96 -2.72 -17.53
C SER A 104 2.72 -1.28 -18.03
N THR A 105 1.77 -1.10 -18.95
CA THR A 105 1.39 0.24 -19.42
C THR A 105 0.53 0.95 -18.38
N ARG A 106 -0.41 0.25 -17.74
CA ARG A 106 -1.29 0.81 -16.72
C ARG A 106 -0.53 1.17 -15.45
N ILE A 107 0.39 0.34 -14.98
CA ILE A 107 1.11 0.61 -13.74
C ILE A 107 1.97 1.87 -13.82
N LYS A 108 2.42 2.26 -15.02
CA LYS A 108 3.11 3.55 -15.26
C LYS A 108 2.20 4.77 -15.07
N GLN A 109 0.89 4.57 -15.06
CA GLN A 109 -0.12 5.60 -14.79
C GLN A 109 -0.47 5.67 -13.30
N ALA A 110 0.06 4.76 -12.48
CA ALA A 110 -0.12 4.80 -11.04
C ALA A 110 0.53 6.06 -10.46
N GLU A 111 -0.10 6.62 -9.44
CA GLU A 111 0.51 7.71 -8.69
C GLU A 111 1.46 7.10 -7.65
N VAL A 112 2.74 7.46 -7.73
CA VAL A 112 3.79 6.89 -6.88
C VAL A 112 4.44 7.96 -6.04
N PHE A 113 4.53 7.70 -4.74
CA PHE A 113 5.23 8.52 -3.77
C PHE A 113 6.37 7.72 -3.16
N HIS A 114 7.55 8.33 -3.16
CA HIS A 114 8.71 7.82 -2.43
C HIS A 114 9.19 8.93 -1.49
N LEU A 115 8.85 8.79 -0.21
CA LEU A 115 9.01 9.82 0.81
C LEU A 115 10.07 9.37 1.81
N ARG A 116 11.09 10.20 2.01
CA ARG A 116 12.11 10.03 3.06
C ARG A 116 11.81 11.04 4.16
N ILE A 117 11.71 10.57 5.39
CA ILE A 117 11.40 11.44 6.53
C ILE A 117 12.66 12.22 6.88
N LEU A 118 12.60 13.55 6.73
CA LEU A 118 13.77 14.43 6.78
C LEU A 118 14.61 14.22 8.04
N ASP A 119 13.96 14.11 9.19
CA ASP A 119 14.61 13.97 10.50
C ASP A 119 15.32 12.63 10.67
N ASN A 120 14.83 11.57 10.00
CA ASN A 120 15.29 10.20 10.19
C ASN A 120 16.02 9.63 8.95
N CYS A 121 16.10 10.38 7.84
CA CYS A 121 16.57 9.84 6.56
C CYS A 121 18.06 9.43 6.60
N HIS A 122 18.85 10.04 7.48
CA HIS A 122 20.25 9.67 7.67
C HIS A 122 20.42 8.27 8.31
N MET A 123 19.38 7.74 8.97
CA MET A 123 19.39 6.41 9.57
C MET A 123 19.19 5.35 8.48
N ARG A 124 20.23 4.57 8.20
CA ARG A 124 20.21 3.52 7.17
C ARG A 124 20.56 2.15 7.76
N ASN A 125 19.80 1.13 7.39
CA ASN A 125 20.14 -0.26 7.67
C ASN A 125 21.29 -0.65 6.74
N LYS A 126 22.43 -1.11 7.30
CA LYS A 126 23.62 -1.50 6.51
C LYS A 126 23.48 -2.87 5.83
N SER A 127 22.43 -3.61 6.13
CA SER A 127 22.14 -4.91 5.53
C SER A 127 21.21 -4.72 4.33
N HIS A 128 21.50 -5.44 3.23
CA HIS A 128 20.65 -5.67 2.05
C HIS A 128 20.94 -4.88 0.76
N GLY A 129 22.11 -4.27 0.56
CA GLY A 129 22.51 -3.80 -0.79
C GLY A 129 21.68 -2.63 -1.36
N PHE A 130 20.71 -2.11 -0.61
CA PHE A 130 19.90 -0.94 -0.97
C PHE A 130 20.60 0.38 -0.62
N GLU A 131 21.91 0.46 -0.89
CA GLU A 131 22.61 1.74 -0.84
C GLU A 131 21.97 2.68 -1.86
N ASP A 132 21.73 3.92 -1.46
CA ASP A 132 21.12 4.94 -2.32
C ASP A 132 19.78 4.55 -2.98
N ALA A 133 18.86 3.95 -2.23
CA ALA A 133 17.49 3.70 -2.69
C ALA A 133 16.83 4.93 -3.36
N GLU A 134 17.26 6.14 -3.00
CA GLU A 134 16.79 7.38 -3.63
C GLU A 134 17.18 7.53 -5.12
N LYS A 135 18.32 6.97 -5.52
CA LYS A 135 18.82 6.96 -6.90
C LYS A 135 18.16 5.86 -7.74
N ASN A 136 17.66 4.81 -7.08
CA ASN A 136 17.10 3.63 -7.73
C ASN A 136 15.57 3.65 -7.83
N SER A 137 14.92 4.75 -7.42
CA SER A 137 13.47 4.91 -7.59
C SER A 137 13.11 5.11 -9.06
N LEU A 138 12.52 4.08 -9.67
CA LEU A 138 12.23 4.04 -11.11
C LEU A 138 10.99 4.84 -11.52
N TYR A 139 10.02 5.00 -10.61
CA TYR A 139 8.68 5.51 -10.94
C TYR A 139 8.42 6.93 -10.42
N CYS A 140 9.26 7.45 -9.52
CA CYS A 140 9.14 8.82 -9.06
C CYS A 140 10.47 9.34 -8.50
N LYS A 141 10.59 10.66 -8.36
CA LYS A 141 11.70 11.26 -7.61
C LYS A 141 11.42 11.18 -6.11
N THR A 142 12.42 10.78 -5.36
CA THR A 142 12.38 10.79 -3.89
C THR A 142 12.17 12.21 -3.37
N ARG A 143 11.27 12.37 -2.39
CA ARG A 143 11.03 13.63 -1.68
C ARG A 143 11.49 13.50 -0.23
N PHE A 144 12.11 14.54 0.30
CA PHE A 144 12.50 14.61 1.71
C PHE A 144 11.53 15.55 2.43
N ILE A 145 10.74 14.99 3.34
CA ILE A 145 9.55 15.66 3.89
C ILE A 145 9.54 15.50 5.42
N ALA A 146 9.02 16.48 6.14
CA ALA A 146 8.85 16.41 7.58
C ALA A 146 7.88 15.27 7.99
N GLU A 147 8.07 14.70 9.18
CA GLU A 147 7.33 13.50 9.60
C GLU A 147 5.81 13.72 9.68
N ASP A 148 5.39 14.89 10.15
CA ASP A 148 3.98 15.28 10.27
C ASP A 148 3.31 15.44 8.90
N GLU A 149 3.99 16.03 7.93
CA GLU A 149 3.51 16.14 6.55
C GLU A 149 3.42 14.77 5.87
N VAL A 150 4.38 13.86 6.11
CA VAL A 150 4.28 12.47 5.62
C VAL A 150 3.07 11.76 6.23
N GLN A 151 2.82 11.92 7.53
CA GLN A 151 1.63 11.38 8.18
C GLN A 151 0.34 11.92 7.55
N GLN A 152 0.29 13.23 7.29
CA GLN A 152 -0.88 13.85 6.65
C GLN A 152 -1.11 13.32 5.24
N ILE A 153 -0.06 13.24 4.40
CA ILE A 153 -0.11 12.64 3.06
C ILE A 153 -0.64 11.21 3.13
N PHE A 154 -0.15 10.41 4.09
CA PHE A 154 -0.58 9.03 4.29
C PHE A 154 -2.08 8.93 4.65
N VAL A 155 -2.56 9.80 5.54
CA VAL A 155 -3.99 9.86 5.89
C VAL A 155 -4.83 10.32 4.70
N ASP A 156 -4.39 11.34 3.96
CA ASP A 156 -5.13 11.88 2.83
C ASP A 156 -5.27 10.84 1.72
N ILE A 157 -4.19 10.13 1.41
CA ILE A 157 -4.20 9.07 0.40
C ILE A 157 -5.15 7.94 0.82
N LEU A 158 -5.17 7.54 2.09
CA LEU A 158 -6.03 6.46 2.53
C LEU A 158 -7.49 6.88 2.76
N ASN A 159 -7.77 8.14 3.11
CA ASN A 159 -9.08 8.57 3.60
C ASN A 159 -9.86 9.47 2.64
N ASN A 160 -9.20 10.16 1.72
CA ASN A 160 -9.79 11.23 0.92
C ASN A 160 -9.88 10.90 -0.57
N GLN A 161 -9.70 9.64 -0.97
CA GLN A 161 -9.98 9.20 -2.34
C GLN A 161 -11.45 9.46 -2.68
N LYS A 162 -11.69 9.89 -3.92
CA LYS A 162 -13.01 10.26 -4.41
C LYS A 162 -13.39 9.46 -5.64
N THR A 163 -14.65 9.06 -5.71
CA THR A 163 -15.29 8.52 -6.91
C THR A 163 -15.52 9.64 -7.93
N LYS A 164 -15.97 9.27 -9.14
CA LYS A 164 -16.32 10.25 -10.18
C LYS A 164 -17.44 11.23 -9.79
N ASP A 165 -18.36 10.82 -8.93
CA ASP A 165 -19.45 11.68 -8.44
C ASP A 165 -19.06 12.52 -7.21
N GLY A 166 -17.81 12.41 -6.74
CA GLY A 166 -17.27 13.17 -5.62
C GLY A 166 -17.54 12.55 -4.25
N SER A 167 -18.25 11.42 -4.18
CA SER A 167 -18.38 10.65 -2.94
C SER A 167 -17.07 9.98 -2.54
N LYS A 168 -16.97 9.53 -1.28
CA LYS A 168 -15.76 8.85 -0.78
C LYS A 168 -15.57 7.49 -1.44
N ALA A 169 -14.43 7.28 -2.10
CA ALA A 169 -14.09 6.02 -2.74
C ALA A 169 -13.62 4.97 -1.72
N PRO A 170 -13.96 3.68 -1.92
CA PRO A 170 -13.42 2.60 -1.13
C PRO A 170 -11.93 2.39 -1.44
N VAL A 171 -11.15 2.17 -0.40
CA VAL A 171 -9.72 1.87 -0.48
C VAL A 171 -9.48 0.40 -0.16
N ILE A 172 -8.80 -0.27 -1.09
CA ILE A 172 -8.27 -1.62 -0.92
C ILE A 172 -6.79 -1.49 -0.63
N LEU A 173 -6.40 -1.76 0.61
CA LEU A 173 -4.99 -1.70 0.98
C LEU A 173 -4.32 -3.03 0.67
N VAL A 174 -3.21 -3.01 -0.06
CA VAL A 174 -2.49 -4.21 -0.47
C VAL A 174 -1.02 -4.08 -0.09
N GLY A 175 -0.58 -4.84 0.91
CA GLY A 175 0.82 -4.84 1.35
C GLY A 175 1.47 -6.22 1.27
N HIS A 176 2.79 -6.24 1.28
CA HIS A 176 3.59 -7.47 1.39
C HIS A 176 4.19 -7.57 2.80
N GLY A 177 3.43 -8.13 3.74
CA GLY A 177 3.84 -8.17 5.15
C GLY A 177 3.29 -7.02 5.99
N TRP A 178 2.19 -6.41 5.53
CA TRP A 178 1.54 -5.21 6.09
C TRP A 178 1.32 -5.22 7.61
N ASN A 179 1.20 -6.39 8.24
CA ASN A 179 1.12 -6.46 9.71
C ASN A 179 2.30 -5.76 10.39
N HIS A 180 3.51 -5.92 9.86
CA HIS A 180 4.72 -5.31 10.40
C HIS A 180 4.67 -3.79 10.20
N ASP A 181 4.30 -3.33 9.00
CA ASP A 181 4.11 -1.91 8.72
C ASP A 181 3.05 -1.27 9.64
N GLU A 182 1.90 -1.93 9.79
CA GLU A 182 0.82 -1.45 10.67
C GLU A 182 1.27 -1.37 12.14
N GLU A 183 2.10 -2.30 12.59
CA GLU A 183 2.73 -2.25 13.92
C GLU A 183 3.69 -1.06 14.05
N GLN A 184 4.51 -0.78 13.04
CA GLN A 184 5.40 0.39 13.04
C GLN A 184 4.58 1.69 13.08
N LEU A 185 3.51 1.80 12.30
CA LEU A 185 2.61 2.96 12.30
C LEU A 185 1.98 3.19 13.69
N LYS A 186 1.49 2.12 14.34
CA LYS A 186 0.94 2.20 15.71
C LYS A 186 2.00 2.61 16.71
N LYS A 187 3.21 2.05 16.61
CA LYS A 187 4.31 2.30 17.54
C LYS A 187 4.82 3.74 17.43
N HIS A 188 5.12 4.19 16.22
CA HIS A 188 5.84 5.43 15.95
C HIS A 188 4.91 6.62 15.75
N TRP A 189 3.79 6.46 15.02
CA TRP A 189 2.89 7.55 14.69
C TRP A 189 1.58 7.52 15.47
N LYS A 190 1.37 6.52 16.32
CA LYS A 190 0.10 6.29 17.03
C LYS A 190 -1.09 6.20 16.07
N PHE A 191 -0.81 5.82 14.83
CA PHE A 191 -1.78 5.79 13.76
C PHE A 191 -2.53 4.46 13.78
N ASN A 192 -3.87 4.53 13.75
CA ASN A 192 -4.73 3.35 13.67
C ASN A 192 -5.56 3.40 12.40
N ILE A 193 -5.11 2.64 11.41
CA ILE A 193 -5.76 2.56 10.10
C ILE A 193 -7.22 2.08 10.17
N ASN A 194 -7.59 1.29 11.20
CA ASN A 194 -8.97 0.81 11.35
C ASN A 194 -9.95 1.93 11.70
N LYS A 195 -9.47 3.14 12.00
CA LYS A 195 -10.30 4.33 12.17
C LYS A 195 -10.62 5.03 10.85
N LEU A 196 -10.06 4.59 9.73
CA LEU A 196 -10.35 5.15 8.41
C LEU A 196 -11.51 4.39 7.76
N ASP A 197 -12.63 5.07 7.58
CA ASP A 197 -13.85 4.46 7.05
C ASP A 197 -13.70 4.01 5.59
N SER A 198 -12.89 4.72 4.81
CA SER A 198 -12.55 4.42 3.41
C SER A 198 -11.83 3.09 3.24
N VAL A 199 -11.03 2.66 4.22
CA VAL A 199 -10.27 1.41 4.12
C VAL A 199 -11.24 0.26 4.38
N VAL A 200 -11.77 -0.32 3.30
CA VAL A 200 -12.82 -1.34 3.37
C VAL A 200 -12.26 -2.76 3.35
N TYR A 201 -11.03 -2.95 2.88
CA TYR A 201 -10.37 -4.25 2.84
C TYR A 201 -8.85 -4.13 2.91
N LYS A 202 -8.19 -5.14 3.48
CA LYS A 202 -6.73 -5.21 3.60
C LYS A 202 -6.22 -6.58 3.17
N VAL A 203 -5.39 -6.60 2.14
CA VAL A 203 -4.58 -7.75 1.78
C VAL A 203 -3.25 -7.60 2.52
N HIS A 204 -3.08 -8.39 3.59
CA HIS A 204 -1.91 -8.25 4.47
C HIS A 204 -0.61 -8.81 3.86
N THR A 205 -0.74 -9.80 2.98
CA THR A 205 0.39 -10.42 2.30
C THR A 205 -0.04 -10.90 0.92
N LEU A 206 0.83 -10.68 -0.07
CA LEU A 206 0.65 -11.19 -1.43
C LEU A 206 0.92 -12.70 -1.55
N ALA A 207 1.58 -13.32 -0.57
CA ALA A 207 1.87 -14.75 -0.62
C ALA A 207 0.59 -15.60 -0.57
N LYS A 208 -0.41 -15.18 0.23
CA LYS A 208 -1.67 -15.90 0.39
C LYS A 208 -2.49 -15.95 -0.91
N PRO A 209 -2.78 -14.83 -1.60
CA PRO A 209 -3.46 -14.92 -2.90
C PRO A 209 -2.63 -15.67 -3.96
N ALA A 210 -1.30 -15.58 -3.94
CA ALA A 210 -0.45 -16.36 -4.84
C ALA A 210 -0.57 -17.88 -4.59
N GLN A 211 -0.63 -18.32 -3.33
CA GLN A 211 -0.89 -19.71 -2.95
C GLN A 211 -2.27 -20.18 -3.39
N GLN A 212 -3.30 -19.36 -3.16
CA GLN A 212 -4.67 -19.65 -3.58
C GLN A 212 -4.80 -19.77 -5.11
N ALA A 213 -3.95 -19.05 -5.85
CA ALA A 213 -3.86 -19.13 -7.30
C ALA A 213 -2.99 -20.29 -7.81
N GLY A 214 -2.32 -21.05 -6.92
CA GLY A 214 -1.42 -22.13 -7.30
C GLY A 214 -0.09 -21.67 -7.89
N ILE A 215 0.31 -20.42 -7.66
CA ILE A 215 1.53 -19.81 -8.20
C ILE A 215 2.75 -20.20 -7.37
N ILE A 216 2.57 -20.27 -6.05
CA ILE A 216 3.59 -20.75 -5.09
C ILE A 216 2.98 -21.81 -4.18
N PRO A 217 3.78 -22.73 -3.62
CA PRO A 217 3.27 -23.76 -2.73
C PRO A 217 2.80 -23.18 -1.38
N VAL A 218 1.84 -23.88 -0.77
CA VAL A 218 1.47 -23.66 0.64
C VAL A 218 2.54 -24.34 1.51
N PRO A 219 3.17 -23.63 2.47
CA PRO A 219 4.22 -24.20 3.29
C PRO A 219 3.67 -25.26 4.24
N ASP A 220 4.31 -26.42 4.26
CA ASP A 220 4.05 -27.47 5.25
C ASP A 220 4.68 -27.08 6.60
N ARG A 221 3.84 -26.52 7.47
CA ARG A 221 4.24 -26.11 8.82
C ARG A 221 4.58 -27.29 9.72
N ALA A 222 3.99 -28.46 9.50
CA ALA A 222 4.32 -29.66 10.27
C ALA A 222 5.72 -30.16 9.93
N ALA A 223 6.16 -29.95 8.68
CA ALA A 223 7.53 -30.21 8.24
C ALA A 223 8.51 -29.05 8.54
N GLY A 224 8.07 -27.99 9.25
CA GLY A 224 8.93 -26.86 9.61
C GLY A 224 9.22 -25.86 8.49
N GLN A 225 8.45 -25.87 7.39
CA GLN A 225 8.64 -24.92 6.30
C GLN A 225 8.28 -23.49 6.73
N SER A 226 9.14 -22.54 6.35
CA SER A 226 8.91 -21.11 6.57
C SER A 226 7.87 -20.55 5.59
N ASN A 227 7.40 -19.33 5.83
CA ASN A 227 6.63 -18.63 4.79
C ASN A 227 7.51 -18.40 3.56
N PRO A 228 6.92 -18.41 2.35
CA PRO A 228 7.61 -17.96 1.15
C PRO A 228 8.11 -16.53 1.33
N LYS A 229 9.34 -16.29 0.88
CA LYS A 229 9.93 -14.95 0.77
C LYS A 229 9.40 -14.24 -0.47
N PHE A 230 9.72 -12.96 -0.60
CA PHE A 230 9.39 -12.19 -1.80
C PHE A 230 9.97 -12.84 -3.07
N ASP A 231 11.21 -13.30 -3.00
CA ASP A 231 11.91 -13.98 -4.11
C ASP A 231 11.17 -15.24 -4.59
N ASP A 232 10.61 -16.04 -3.67
CA ASP A 232 9.81 -17.22 -4.00
C ASP A 232 8.56 -16.84 -4.80
N MET A 233 7.95 -15.68 -4.47
CA MET A 233 6.83 -15.17 -5.25
C MET A 233 7.26 -14.75 -6.65
N LEU A 234 8.36 -13.99 -6.78
CA LEU A 234 8.87 -13.55 -8.09
C LEU A 234 9.18 -14.76 -8.98
N ALA A 235 9.84 -15.78 -8.44
CA ALA A 235 10.11 -17.03 -9.13
C ALA A 235 8.82 -17.76 -9.54
N GLY A 236 7.80 -17.80 -8.67
CA GLY A 236 6.49 -18.39 -8.99
C GLY A 236 5.78 -17.67 -10.16
N PHE A 237 6.01 -16.37 -10.32
CA PHE A 237 5.55 -15.60 -11.48
C PHE A 237 6.46 -15.71 -12.71
N GLY A 238 7.51 -16.54 -12.65
CA GLY A 238 8.46 -16.75 -13.74
C GLY A 238 9.43 -15.58 -13.95
N ILE A 239 9.63 -14.74 -12.93
CA ILE A 239 10.62 -13.66 -12.95
C ILE A 239 11.96 -14.24 -12.53
N ASP A 240 12.92 -14.18 -13.45
CA ASP A 240 14.32 -14.56 -13.19
C ASP A 240 15.02 -13.45 -12.40
N LEU A 241 15.58 -13.82 -11.24
CA LEU A 241 16.28 -12.90 -10.35
C LEU A 241 17.79 -12.87 -10.61
N ASP A 242 18.33 -13.83 -11.36
CA ASP A 242 19.77 -13.93 -11.64
C ASP A 242 20.26 -12.83 -12.62
N GLY A 243 19.34 -12.00 -13.14
CA GLY A 243 19.62 -10.88 -14.05
C GLY A 243 19.19 -9.49 -13.58
N LEU A 244 18.73 -9.34 -12.32
CA LEU A 244 18.34 -8.07 -11.69
C LEU A 244 19.40 -7.58 -10.70
#